data_AF-A0A132BQB1-F1
#
_entry.id   AF-A0A132BQB1-F1
#
_cell.length_a   1.000
_cell.length_b   1.000
_cell.length_c   1.000
_cell.angle_alpha   90.00
_cell.angle_beta   90.00
_cell.angle_gamma   90.00
#
_symmetry.space_group_name_H-M   'P 1'
#
loop_
_entity.id
_entity.type
_entity.pdbx_description
1 polymer ?
#
loop_
_entity_poly.entity_id
_entity_poly.type
_entity_poly.pdbx_seq_one_letter_code
_entity_poly.pdbx_strand_id
1 'polypeptide(L)'
;MCEDDQLTAWIAKPGSAIKRKGELSETEVADASVAYLKNGIDLLSDARFLLSNERSARGSALVVLALEELAKIKIIIETFLKYEHGVDRDAWKKHWKTGGSHKTKQEEILSYGKIIRASYEGDPMHSRYLYRYYAPNDALEKLDWFKQASFYVDIRDDGIHAPGSTEDSIKATDYLLAFAQERADSYMSWHISRQRAIEQLQVALGKRAVSAWTRSYRGDEVEADLLYQASALSASHVPNYITFYDFVKSYLHKKVAERRVKDALLNLASEMRTRIIESEKLPIFQARYIGAYKLVYGVSENSDIFSASFNRELKARISLKCS
;
A
#
# COMPACT_ATOMS: atom_id res chain seq x y z
N MET A 1 31.13 18.25 -23.93
CA MET A 1 31.07 18.23 -22.45
C MET A 1 31.39 16.83 -22.01
N CYS A 2 32.45 16.66 -21.21
CA CYS A 2 32.80 15.38 -20.60
C CYS A 2 31.65 14.91 -19.69
N GLU A 3 31.53 13.61 -19.45
CA GLU A 3 30.54 13.02 -18.53
C GLU A 3 30.68 13.60 -17.11
N ASP A 4 31.91 13.86 -16.67
CA ASP A 4 32.21 14.51 -15.38
C ASP A 4 31.72 15.96 -15.31
N ASP A 5 31.77 16.71 -16.43
CA ASP A 5 31.25 18.08 -16.51
C ASP A 5 29.72 18.09 -16.44
N GLN A 6 29.07 17.09 -17.03
CA GLN A 6 27.61 16.92 -16.98
C GLN A 6 27.14 16.59 -15.56
N LEU A 7 27.84 15.66 -14.89
CA LEU A 7 27.55 15.29 -13.51
C LEU A 7 27.76 16.47 -12.57
N THR A 8 28.89 17.17 -12.69
CA THR A 8 29.20 18.36 -11.88
C THR A 8 28.18 19.47 -12.11
N ALA A 9 27.77 19.71 -13.36
CA ALA A 9 26.74 20.69 -13.69
C ALA A 9 25.37 20.33 -13.08
N TRP A 10 25.00 19.04 -13.10
CA TRP A 10 23.75 18.58 -12.51
C TRP A 10 23.74 18.73 -10.98
N ILE A 11 24.86 18.42 -10.30
CA ILE A 11 25.01 18.63 -8.85
C ILE A 11 24.99 20.12 -8.50
N ALA A 12 25.66 20.96 -9.28
CA ALA A 12 25.79 22.40 -9.00
C ALA A 12 24.51 23.19 -9.29
N LYS A 13 23.70 22.74 -10.25
CA LYS A 13 22.41 23.32 -10.60
C LYS A 13 21.40 22.22 -10.92
N PRO A 14 20.89 21.51 -9.90
CA PRO A 14 19.75 20.64 -10.12
C PRO A 14 18.64 21.53 -10.70
N GLY A 15 18.13 21.16 -11.87
CA GLY A 15 17.06 21.93 -12.51
C GLY A 15 15.94 22.15 -11.51
N SER A 16 15.53 23.40 -11.30
CA SER A 16 14.43 23.68 -10.38
C SER A 16 13.22 22.85 -10.81
N ALA A 17 12.58 22.15 -9.87
CA ALA A 17 11.40 21.34 -10.19
C ALA A 17 10.41 22.17 -11.02
N ILE A 18 10.11 21.70 -12.24
CA ILE A 18 9.16 22.38 -13.12
C ILE A 18 7.80 22.37 -12.42
N LYS A 19 7.35 23.55 -11.97
CA LYS A 19 6.06 23.69 -11.28
C LYS A 19 4.94 23.64 -12.31
N ARG A 20 4.28 22.49 -12.40
CA ARG A 20 3.04 22.36 -13.17
C ARG A 20 1.92 23.18 -12.51
N LYS A 21 1.05 23.77 -13.35
CA LYS A 21 -0.19 24.45 -12.97
C LYS A 21 -1.30 24.01 -13.92
N GLY A 22 -2.55 24.27 -13.52
CA GLY A 22 -3.73 23.95 -14.32
C GLY A 22 -4.34 22.60 -13.98
N GLU A 23 -5.37 22.21 -14.71
CA GLU A 23 -6.10 20.97 -14.49
C GLU A 23 -5.29 19.77 -14.99
N LEU A 24 -5.51 18.61 -14.36
CA LEU A 24 -5.01 17.34 -14.88
C LEU A 24 -6.13 16.58 -15.57
N SER A 25 -5.81 15.99 -16.71
CA SER A 25 -6.69 15.05 -17.39
C SER A 25 -6.83 13.73 -16.61
N GLU A 26 -7.87 12.94 -16.91
CA GLU A 26 -8.08 11.59 -16.33
C GLU A 26 -6.83 10.71 -16.43
N THR A 27 -6.15 10.72 -17.58
CA THR A 27 -4.91 9.95 -17.82
C THR A 27 -3.77 10.44 -16.93
N GLU A 28 -3.62 11.74 -16.73
CA GLU A 28 -2.55 12.29 -15.89
C GLU A 28 -2.78 12.02 -14.40
N VAL A 29 -4.04 12.03 -13.96
CA VAL A 29 -4.42 11.61 -12.60
C VAL A 29 -4.14 10.13 -12.40
N ALA A 30 -4.46 9.30 -13.38
CA ALA A 30 -4.16 7.87 -13.36
C ALA A 30 -2.65 7.61 -13.28
N ASP A 31 -1.86 8.28 -14.12
CA ASP A 31 -0.39 8.15 -14.12
C ASP A 31 0.24 8.59 -12.80
N ALA A 32 -0.22 9.71 -12.24
CA ALA A 32 0.25 10.17 -10.94
C ALA A 32 -0.12 9.19 -9.82
N SER A 33 -1.34 8.62 -9.85
CA SER A 33 -1.79 7.62 -8.86
C SER A 33 -0.93 6.36 -8.90
N VAL A 34 -0.60 5.86 -10.09
CA VAL A 34 0.31 4.72 -10.28
C VAL A 34 1.71 5.05 -9.76
N ALA A 35 2.23 6.24 -10.06
CA ALA A 35 3.54 6.67 -9.62
C ALA A 35 3.63 6.81 -8.08
N TYR A 36 2.61 7.39 -7.44
CA TYR A 36 2.52 7.48 -5.99
C TYR A 36 2.43 6.11 -5.33
N LEU A 37 1.63 5.19 -5.89
CA LEU A 37 1.54 3.82 -5.39
C LEU A 37 2.90 3.12 -5.47
N LYS A 38 3.55 3.17 -6.63
CA LYS A 38 4.85 2.52 -6.84
C LYS A 38 5.89 3.03 -5.85
N ASN A 39 6.00 4.35 -5.72
CA ASN A 39 6.92 4.97 -4.77
C ASN A 39 6.60 4.58 -3.32
N GLY A 40 5.32 4.55 -2.95
CA GLY A 40 4.89 4.10 -1.62
C GLY A 40 5.25 2.63 -1.33
N ILE A 41 5.09 1.73 -2.30
CA ILE A 41 5.46 0.31 -2.17
C ILE A 41 6.98 0.15 -2.04
N ASP A 42 7.75 0.85 -2.88
CA ASP A 42 9.21 0.80 -2.84
C ASP A 42 9.73 1.27 -1.47
N LEU A 43 9.18 2.38 -0.94
CA LEU A 43 9.50 2.88 0.40
C LEU A 43 9.14 1.89 1.52
N LEU A 44 8.01 1.16 1.41
CA LEU A 44 7.66 0.14 2.39
C LEU A 44 8.58 -1.08 2.33
N SER A 45 9.02 -1.46 1.13
CA SER A 45 10.01 -2.52 0.95
C SER A 45 11.34 -2.13 1.60
N ASP A 46 11.83 -0.93 1.32
CA ASP A 46 13.05 -0.39 1.93
C ASP A 46 12.92 -0.27 3.46
N ALA A 47 11.75 0.15 3.95
CA ALA A 47 11.48 0.23 5.37
C ALA A 47 11.61 -1.13 6.06
N ARG A 48 11.00 -2.18 5.49
CA ARG A 48 11.11 -3.56 6.02
C ARG A 48 12.55 -4.05 6.01
N PHE A 49 13.28 -3.82 4.92
CA PHE A 49 14.69 -4.18 4.83
C PHE A 49 15.53 -3.49 5.92
N LEU A 50 15.30 -2.20 6.17
CA LEU A 50 16.00 -1.47 7.22
C LEU A 50 15.63 -1.98 8.63
N LEU A 51 14.36 -2.29 8.86
CA LEU A 51 13.88 -2.79 10.14
C LEU A 51 14.45 -4.19 10.46
N SER A 52 14.53 -5.08 9.47
CA SER A 52 15.12 -6.41 9.64
C SER A 52 16.64 -6.36 9.90
N ASN A 53 17.30 -5.30 9.44
CA ASN A 53 18.75 -5.06 9.62
C ASN A 53 19.09 -4.09 10.76
N GLU A 54 18.21 -3.94 11.75
CA GLU A 54 18.45 -3.12 12.97
C GLU A 54 18.68 -1.62 12.70
N ARG A 55 18.22 -1.13 11.53
CA ARG A 55 18.24 0.29 11.16
C ARG A 55 16.88 0.93 11.41
N SER A 56 16.31 0.66 12.58
CA SER A 56 14.90 0.94 12.90
C SER A 56 14.52 2.41 12.76
N ALA A 57 15.36 3.37 13.18
CA ALA A 57 15.07 4.79 13.02
C ALA A 57 14.84 5.15 11.55
N ARG A 58 15.76 4.78 10.66
CA ARG A 58 15.60 5.05 9.23
C ARG A 58 14.39 4.33 8.63
N GLY A 59 14.17 3.06 9.01
CA GLY A 59 12.99 2.32 8.59
C GLY A 59 11.69 3.01 9.01
N SER A 60 11.63 3.53 10.24
CA SER A 60 10.50 4.26 10.80
C SER A 60 10.17 5.52 9.99
N ALA A 61 11.19 6.30 9.61
CA ALA A 61 11.03 7.46 8.74
C ALA A 61 10.47 7.07 7.36
N LEU A 62 10.96 5.98 6.76
CA LEU A 62 10.47 5.49 5.47
C LEU A 62 9.01 5.02 5.53
N VAL A 63 8.56 4.42 6.65
CA VAL A 63 7.14 4.08 6.84
C VAL A 63 6.26 5.33 6.79
N VAL A 64 6.65 6.40 7.48
CA VAL A 64 5.88 7.66 7.46
C VAL A 64 5.88 8.28 6.06
N LEU A 65 7.03 8.28 5.38
CA LEU A 65 7.12 8.76 3.99
C LEU A 65 6.24 7.94 3.04
N ALA A 66 6.21 6.62 3.17
CA ALA A 66 5.34 5.76 2.38
C ALA A 66 3.86 6.10 2.60
N LEU A 67 3.43 6.30 3.85
CA LEU A 67 2.07 6.73 4.16
C LEU A 67 1.73 8.09 3.51
N GLU A 68 2.67 9.04 3.54
CA GLU A 68 2.51 10.33 2.89
C GLU A 68 2.38 10.21 1.35
N GLU A 69 3.12 9.30 0.71
CA GLU A 69 3.01 9.02 -0.73
C GLU A 69 1.68 8.37 -1.08
N LEU A 70 1.27 7.34 -0.34
CA LEU A 70 -0.02 6.65 -0.54
C LEU A 70 -1.21 7.61 -0.34
N ALA A 71 -1.12 8.55 0.59
CA ALA A 71 -2.15 9.57 0.81
C ALA A 71 -2.39 10.47 -0.40
N LYS A 72 -1.36 10.73 -1.22
CA LYS A 72 -1.49 11.58 -2.42
C LYS A 72 -2.46 10.98 -3.45
N ILE A 73 -2.61 9.65 -3.50
CA ILE A 73 -3.57 8.96 -4.38
C ILE A 73 -4.99 9.44 -4.08
N LYS A 74 -5.39 9.45 -2.80
CA LYS A 74 -6.71 9.95 -2.40
C LYS A 74 -6.87 11.44 -2.70
N ILE A 75 -5.86 12.25 -2.38
CA ILE A 75 -5.87 13.70 -2.60
C ILE A 75 -6.10 14.03 -4.08
N ILE A 76 -5.35 13.39 -4.98
CA ILE A 76 -5.42 13.69 -6.41
C ILE A 76 -6.74 13.19 -7.01
N ILE A 77 -7.23 12.01 -6.60
CA ILE A 77 -8.52 11.47 -7.04
C ILE A 77 -9.67 12.36 -6.55
N GLU A 78 -9.71 12.74 -5.28
CA GLU A 78 -10.77 13.62 -4.76
C GLU A 78 -10.74 15.00 -5.42
N THR A 79 -9.55 15.54 -5.70
CA THR A 79 -9.40 16.79 -6.43
C THR A 79 -10.04 16.67 -7.82
N PHE A 80 -9.72 15.60 -8.54
CA PHE A 80 -10.28 15.32 -9.86
C PHE A 80 -11.80 15.16 -9.82
N LEU A 81 -12.33 14.35 -8.89
CA LEU A 81 -13.78 14.12 -8.79
C LEU A 81 -14.55 15.39 -8.43
N LYS A 82 -14.06 16.20 -7.48
CA LYS A 82 -14.69 17.48 -7.11
C LYS A 82 -14.73 18.45 -8.29
N TYR A 83 -13.69 18.45 -9.12
CA TYR A 83 -13.62 19.25 -10.34
C TYR A 83 -14.60 18.74 -11.40
N GLU A 84 -14.55 17.46 -11.76
CA GLU A 84 -15.37 16.84 -12.81
C GLU A 84 -16.87 16.87 -12.50
N HIS A 85 -17.26 16.70 -11.23
CA HIS A 85 -18.66 16.83 -10.81
C HIS A 85 -19.14 18.29 -10.73
N GLY A 86 -18.25 19.27 -10.94
CA GLY A 86 -18.57 20.69 -10.83
C GLY A 86 -18.87 21.16 -9.40
N VAL A 87 -18.54 20.35 -8.38
CA VAL A 87 -18.73 20.67 -6.95
C VAL A 87 -17.76 21.78 -6.53
N ASP A 88 -16.54 21.76 -7.04
CA ASP A 88 -15.51 22.78 -6.76
C ASP A 88 -14.68 23.08 -8.00
N ARG A 89 -15.04 24.16 -8.72
CA ARG A 89 -14.32 24.60 -9.92
C ARG A 89 -12.88 25.05 -9.63
N ASP A 90 -12.57 25.41 -8.38
CA ASP A 90 -11.23 25.82 -7.96
C ASP A 90 -10.42 24.66 -7.35
N ALA A 91 -10.89 23.41 -7.44
CA ALA A 91 -10.24 22.25 -6.82
C ALA A 91 -8.75 22.12 -7.18
N TRP A 92 -8.41 22.20 -8.47
CA TRP A 92 -7.01 22.14 -8.91
C TRP A 92 -6.16 23.29 -8.41
N LYS A 93 -6.72 24.51 -8.37
CA LYS A 93 -6.02 25.68 -7.82
C LYS A 93 -5.70 25.48 -6.33
N LYS A 94 -6.64 24.92 -5.56
CA LYS A 94 -6.44 24.57 -4.14
C LYS A 94 -5.41 23.44 -3.98
N HIS A 95 -5.45 22.43 -4.85
CA HIS A 95 -4.48 21.34 -4.89
C HIS A 95 -3.05 21.85 -5.08
N TRP A 96 -2.80 22.71 -6.08
CA TRP A 96 -1.46 23.25 -6.30
C TRP A 96 -0.97 24.19 -5.18
N LYS A 97 -1.90 24.84 -4.46
CA LYS A 97 -1.55 25.69 -3.33
C LYS A 97 -1.25 24.89 -2.05
N THR A 98 -2.00 23.83 -1.79
CA THR A 98 -2.04 23.18 -0.46
C THR A 98 -2.08 21.65 -0.48
N GLY A 99 -2.45 21.03 -1.60
CA GLY A 99 -2.59 19.57 -1.73
C GLY A 99 -1.28 18.79 -1.55
N GLY A 100 -0.13 19.45 -1.70
CA GLY A 100 1.19 18.89 -1.38
C GLY A 100 1.63 19.09 0.08
N SER A 101 0.88 19.80 0.92
CA SER A 101 1.30 20.12 2.28
C SER A 101 1.36 18.86 3.16
N HIS A 102 2.31 18.80 4.10
CA HIS A 102 2.41 17.69 5.05
C HIS A 102 1.11 17.50 5.84
N LYS A 103 0.50 18.61 6.28
CA LYS A 103 -0.76 18.60 7.02
C LYS A 103 -1.88 17.91 6.22
N THR A 104 -2.10 18.29 4.96
CA THR A 104 -3.14 17.67 4.12
C THR A 104 -2.88 16.17 3.92
N LYS A 105 -1.64 15.77 3.62
CA LYS A 105 -1.29 14.35 3.49
C LYS A 105 -1.58 13.56 4.76
N GLN A 106 -1.21 14.11 5.91
CA GLN A 106 -1.44 13.45 7.20
C GLN A 106 -2.93 13.40 7.55
N GLU A 107 -3.70 14.45 7.30
CA GLU A 107 -5.16 14.45 7.47
C GLU A 107 -5.82 13.32 6.67
N GLU A 108 -5.35 13.07 5.45
CA GLU A 108 -5.81 11.95 4.64
C GLU A 108 -5.39 10.57 5.19
N ILE A 109 -4.19 10.48 5.78
CA ILE A 109 -3.77 9.27 6.50
C ILE A 109 -4.78 8.94 7.60
N LEU A 110 -5.32 9.93 8.33
CA LEU A 110 -6.36 9.68 9.33
C LEU A 110 -7.75 9.43 8.71
N SER A 111 -8.12 10.21 7.69
CA SER A 111 -9.48 10.22 7.13
C SER A 111 -9.88 8.85 6.58
N TYR A 112 -8.95 8.18 5.88
CA TYR A 112 -9.19 6.88 5.28
C TYR A 112 -9.55 5.81 6.34
N GLY A 113 -8.85 5.83 7.47
CA GLY A 113 -9.15 4.92 8.58
C GLY A 113 -10.52 5.16 9.21
N LYS A 114 -10.89 6.44 9.40
CA LYS A 114 -12.18 6.82 10.00
C LYS A 114 -13.37 6.53 9.09
N ILE A 115 -13.26 6.84 7.80
CA ILE A 115 -14.33 6.63 6.82
C ILE A 115 -14.63 5.13 6.67
N ILE A 116 -13.59 4.31 6.56
CA ILE A 116 -13.78 2.86 6.43
C ILE A 116 -14.31 2.28 7.73
N ARG A 117 -13.77 2.67 8.89
CA ARG A 117 -14.31 2.24 10.18
C ARG A 117 -15.79 2.59 10.33
N ALA A 118 -16.18 3.83 10.03
CA ALA A 118 -17.56 4.30 10.16
C ALA A 118 -18.51 3.63 9.15
N SER A 119 -18.06 3.36 7.92
CA SER A 119 -18.88 2.68 6.90
C SER A 119 -19.18 1.21 7.22
N TYR A 120 -18.44 0.59 8.14
CA TYR A 120 -18.61 -0.82 8.49
C TYR A 120 -18.98 -1.04 9.97
N GLU A 121 -18.96 0.00 10.82
CA GLU A 121 -19.33 -0.11 12.23
C GLU A 121 -20.80 -0.59 12.37
N GLY A 122 -21.01 -1.81 12.87
CA GLY A 122 -22.34 -2.43 13.07
C GLY A 122 -22.73 -3.57 12.11
N ASP A 123 -21.97 -3.84 11.04
CA ASP A 123 -22.21 -4.96 10.12
C ASP A 123 -21.65 -6.30 10.66
N PRO A 124 -22.45 -7.32 11.01
CA PRO A 124 -21.93 -8.57 11.59
C PRO A 124 -21.00 -9.39 10.66
N MET A 125 -21.04 -9.16 9.33
CA MET A 125 -20.14 -9.78 8.34
C MET A 125 -18.91 -8.91 8.03
N HIS A 126 -19.04 -7.58 8.01
CA HIS A 126 -18.00 -6.65 7.55
C HIS A 126 -17.41 -5.73 8.64
N SER A 127 -18.01 -5.68 9.84
CA SER A 127 -17.69 -4.69 10.89
C SER A 127 -16.31 -4.75 11.51
N ARG A 128 -15.46 -5.69 11.11
CA ARG A 128 -14.20 -5.93 11.82
C ARG A 128 -12.99 -6.27 10.94
N TYR A 129 -13.12 -6.42 9.62
CA TYR A 129 -12.14 -7.25 8.90
C TYR A 129 -11.67 -6.76 7.52
N LEU A 130 -11.91 -5.51 7.10
CA LEU A 130 -11.20 -5.01 5.91
C LEU A 130 -9.78 -4.53 6.27
N TYR A 131 -9.67 -3.78 7.36
CA TYR A 131 -8.41 -3.31 7.94
C TYR A 131 -8.38 -3.63 9.42
N ARG A 132 -7.28 -4.22 9.89
CA ARG A 132 -7.10 -4.53 11.31
C ARG A 132 -6.56 -3.33 12.08
N TYR A 133 -5.79 -2.48 11.41
CA TYR A 133 -5.10 -1.35 12.03
C TYR A 133 -5.59 -0.02 11.45
N TYR A 134 -5.62 1.01 12.29
CA TYR A 134 -6.13 2.34 11.98
C TYR A 134 -5.23 3.39 12.62
N ALA A 135 -4.92 4.48 11.91
CA ALA A 135 -4.13 5.55 12.53
C ALA A 135 -4.85 6.11 13.78
N PRO A 136 -4.15 6.27 14.93
CA PRO A 136 -4.68 6.90 16.12
C PRO A 136 -5.20 8.32 15.84
N ASN A 137 -6.22 8.76 16.59
CA ASN A 137 -6.86 10.06 16.37
C ASN A 137 -5.91 11.25 16.59
N ASP A 138 -4.90 11.09 17.45
CA ASP A 138 -3.87 12.06 17.79
C ASP A 138 -2.55 11.84 17.00
N ALA A 139 -2.54 10.91 16.04
CA ALA A 139 -1.31 10.56 15.34
C ALA A 139 -0.77 11.68 14.44
N LEU A 140 -1.60 12.63 13.97
CA LEU A 140 -1.18 13.69 13.04
C LEU A 140 0.03 14.48 13.54
N GLU A 141 -0.09 15.07 14.73
CA GLU A 141 0.95 15.91 15.31
C GLU A 141 2.20 15.10 15.66
N LYS A 142 2.00 13.82 15.99
CA LYS A 142 3.08 12.90 16.36
C LYS A 142 3.80 12.33 15.14
N LEU A 143 3.16 12.19 13.98
CA LEU A 143 3.75 11.59 12.77
C LEU A 143 4.87 12.46 12.19
N ASP A 144 4.68 13.78 12.16
CA ASP A 144 5.75 14.67 11.69
C ASP A 144 6.93 14.63 12.66
N TRP A 145 6.69 14.78 13.96
CA TRP A 145 7.75 14.64 14.97
C TRP A 145 8.45 13.28 14.89
N PHE A 146 7.68 12.19 14.73
CA PHE A 146 8.21 10.83 14.64
C PHE A 146 9.14 10.66 13.44
N LYS A 147 8.73 11.16 12.27
CA LYS A 147 9.56 11.20 11.05
C LYS A 147 10.81 12.05 11.28
N GLN A 148 10.67 13.24 11.84
CA GLN A 148 11.79 14.16 12.08
C GLN A 148 12.84 13.53 13.02
N ALA A 149 12.40 13.03 14.17
CA ALA A 149 13.24 12.35 15.15
C ALA A 149 13.89 11.06 14.62
N SER A 150 13.26 10.42 13.63
CA SER A 150 13.75 9.18 13.02
C SER A 150 14.74 9.39 11.87
N PHE A 151 14.87 10.62 11.35
CA PHE A 151 15.63 10.90 10.14
C PHE A 151 16.70 11.99 10.30
N TYR A 152 16.43 13.02 11.07
CA TYR A 152 17.31 14.18 11.20
C TYR A 152 18.01 14.22 12.56
N VAL A 153 19.22 14.76 12.56
CA VAL A 153 19.90 15.19 13.78
C VAL A 153 19.42 16.61 14.09
N ASP A 154 19.12 16.89 15.35
CA ASP A 154 18.59 18.17 15.80
C ASP A 154 19.34 18.65 17.05
N ILE A 155 19.48 19.97 17.22
CA ILE A 155 20.06 20.58 18.42
C ILE A 155 18.94 21.32 19.16
N ARG A 156 18.70 20.91 20.40
CA ARG A 156 17.65 21.44 21.27
C ARG A 156 18.24 21.93 22.58
N ASP A 157 17.43 22.59 23.40
CA ASP A 157 17.85 23.11 24.71
C ASP A 157 18.41 22.01 25.64
N ASP A 158 17.97 20.76 25.46
CA ASP A 158 18.41 19.58 26.21
C ASP A 158 19.53 18.77 25.52
N GLY A 159 20.07 19.25 24.39
CA GLY A 159 21.28 18.71 23.76
C GLY A 159 21.13 18.29 22.30
N ILE A 160 22.01 17.40 21.86
CA ILE A 160 22.04 16.87 20.49
C ILE A 160 21.18 15.61 20.42
N HIS A 161 20.15 15.65 19.59
CA HIS A 161 19.25 14.53 19.34
C HIS A 161 19.61 13.89 18.01
N ALA A 162 20.25 12.73 18.06
CA ALA A 162 20.52 11.92 16.87
C ALA A 162 19.40 10.87 16.66
N PRO A 163 19.12 10.46 15.40
CA PRO A 163 18.15 9.40 15.13
C PRO A 163 18.47 8.13 15.90
N GLY A 164 17.52 7.72 16.74
CA GLY A 164 17.60 6.54 17.58
C GLY A 164 16.28 5.78 17.60
N SER A 165 16.29 4.58 18.15
CA SER A 165 15.07 3.78 18.32
C SER A 165 14.92 3.36 19.77
N THR A 166 13.86 3.86 20.39
CA THR A 166 13.34 3.37 21.68
C THR A 166 12.38 2.20 21.45
N GLU A 167 12.08 1.44 22.49
CA GLU A 167 11.06 0.38 22.44
C GLU A 167 9.70 0.90 21.94
N ASP A 168 9.27 2.08 22.41
CA ASP A 168 8.02 2.70 21.98
C ASP A 168 8.05 3.10 20.51
N SER A 169 9.20 3.60 20.02
CA SER A 169 9.34 3.92 18.59
C SER A 169 9.24 2.68 17.71
N ILE A 170 9.77 1.54 18.16
CA ILE A 170 9.68 0.26 17.43
C ILE A 170 8.24 -0.23 17.41
N LYS A 171 7.51 -0.17 18.54
CA LYS A 171 6.09 -0.53 18.62
C LYS A 171 5.23 0.36 17.72
N ALA A 172 5.51 1.67 17.70
CA ALA A 172 4.83 2.62 16.83
C ALA A 172 5.10 2.30 15.35
N THR A 173 6.35 1.99 14.99
CA THR A 173 6.72 1.61 13.63
C THR A 173 6.09 0.31 13.19
N ASP A 174 6.07 -0.71 14.05
CA ASP A 174 5.41 -1.98 13.80
C ASP A 174 3.92 -1.79 13.45
N TYR A 175 3.23 -0.98 14.25
CA TYR A 175 1.83 -0.59 14.01
C TYR A 175 1.65 0.18 12.68
N LEU A 176 2.46 1.22 12.46
CA LEU A 176 2.36 2.08 11.28
C LEU A 176 2.70 1.32 10.00
N LEU A 177 3.67 0.41 10.05
CA LEU A 177 4.06 -0.43 8.92
C LEU A 177 2.91 -1.37 8.54
N ALA A 178 2.28 -2.03 9.51
CA ALA A 178 1.15 -2.92 9.24
C ALA A 178 0.02 -2.17 8.56
N PHE A 179 -0.32 -1.01 9.11
CA PHE A 179 -1.33 -0.10 8.59
C PHE A 179 -1.00 0.44 7.17
N ALA A 180 0.24 0.83 6.92
CA ALA A 180 0.67 1.33 5.62
C ALA A 180 0.63 0.23 4.55
N GLN A 181 1.06 -0.99 4.92
CA GLN A 181 1.08 -2.11 3.99
C GLN A 181 -0.33 -2.57 3.61
N GLU A 182 -1.28 -2.62 4.55
CA GLU A 182 -2.67 -2.97 4.22
C GLU A 182 -3.27 -2.00 3.18
N ARG A 183 -2.93 -0.72 3.28
CA ARG A 183 -3.36 0.31 2.33
C ARG A 183 -2.71 0.14 0.97
N ALA A 184 -1.41 -0.09 0.96
CA ALA A 184 -0.68 -0.36 -0.27
C ALA A 184 -1.29 -1.56 -1.00
N ASP A 185 -1.48 -2.69 -0.31
CA ASP A 185 -2.09 -3.90 -0.86
C ASP A 185 -3.48 -3.62 -1.45
N SER A 186 -4.28 -2.77 -0.79
CA SER A 186 -5.61 -2.38 -1.27
C SER A 186 -5.55 -1.49 -2.50
N TYR A 187 -4.65 -0.51 -2.52
CA TYR A 187 -4.48 0.37 -3.67
C TYR A 187 -3.91 -0.35 -4.89
N MET A 188 -3.12 -1.42 -4.71
CA MET A 188 -2.58 -2.18 -5.84
C MET A 188 -3.66 -2.69 -6.79
N SER A 189 -4.77 -3.25 -6.28
CA SER A 189 -5.85 -3.76 -7.15
C SER A 189 -6.46 -2.68 -8.08
N TRP A 190 -6.39 -1.42 -7.66
CA TRP A 190 -6.97 -0.26 -8.36
C TRP A 190 -5.97 0.61 -9.11
N HIS A 191 -4.70 0.61 -8.70
CA HIS A 191 -3.72 1.60 -9.18
C HIS A 191 -2.38 0.99 -9.59
N ILE A 192 -2.25 -0.34 -9.69
CA ILE A 192 -1.00 -0.99 -10.16
C ILE A 192 -0.69 -0.68 -11.63
N SER A 193 -1.71 -0.32 -12.42
CA SER A 193 -1.55 0.05 -13.83
C SER A 193 -2.37 1.29 -14.17
N ARG A 194 -1.93 2.03 -15.20
CA ARG A 194 -2.70 3.18 -15.75
C ARG A 194 -4.13 2.76 -16.07
N GLN A 195 -4.30 1.60 -16.69
CA GLN A 195 -5.61 1.09 -17.07
C GLN A 195 -6.50 0.91 -15.84
N ARG A 196 -6.01 0.24 -14.78
CA ARG A 196 -6.78 0.06 -13.54
C ARG A 196 -7.15 1.39 -12.89
N ALA A 197 -6.22 2.34 -12.86
CA ALA A 197 -6.49 3.66 -12.28
C ALA A 197 -7.55 4.45 -13.07
N ILE A 198 -7.50 4.42 -14.41
CA ILE A 198 -8.54 5.02 -15.26
C ILE A 198 -9.90 4.35 -15.00
N GLU A 199 -9.95 3.02 -14.93
CA GLU A 199 -11.20 2.30 -14.70
C GLU A 199 -11.81 2.61 -13.33
N GLN A 200 -10.98 2.78 -12.30
CA GLN A 200 -11.40 3.22 -10.98
C GLN A 200 -12.01 4.63 -11.03
N LEU A 201 -11.37 5.57 -11.72
CA LEU A 201 -11.89 6.93 -11.89
C LEU A 201 -13.24 6.92 -12.62
N GLN A 202 -13.38 6.12 -13.68
CA GLN A 202 -14.63 5.98 -14.42
C GLN A 202 -15.75 5.38 -13.58
N VAL A 203 -15.45 4.42 -12.69
CA VAL A 203 -16.40 3.90 -11.71
C VAL A 203 -16.79 5.00 -10.72
N ALA A 204 -15.82 5.73 -10.17
CA ALA A 204 -16.07 6.80 -9.21
C ALA A 204 -16.90 7.96 -9.80
N LEU A 205 -16.72 8.25 -11.09
CA LEU A 205 -17.53 9.24 -11.83
C LEU A 205 -18.93 8.72 -12.21
N GLY A 206 -19.26 7.46 -11.94
CA GLY A 206 -20.51 6.84 -12.38
C GLY A 206 -20.60 6.57 -13.89
N LYS A 207 -19.49 6.73 -14.62
CA LYS A 207 -19.39 6.41 -16.06
C LYS A 207 -19.29 4.90 -16.32
N ARG A 208 -19.05 4.11 -15.27
CA ARG A 208 -18.89 2.66 -15.33
C ARG A 208 -19.49 1.96 -14.11
N ALA A 209 -20.13 0.81 -14.33
CA ALA A 209 -20.65 -0.02 -13.25
C ALA A 209 -19.54 -0.73 -12.46
N VAL A 210 -19.67 -0.78 -11.13
CA VAL A 210 -18.75 -1.49 -10.23
C VAL A 210 -18.66 -2.98 -10.56
N SER A 211 -19.75 -3.62 -10.99
CA SER A 211 -19.74 -5.05 -11.38
C SER A 211 -18.80 -5.34 -12.56
N ALA A 212 -18.57 -4.34 -13.41
CA ALA A 212 -17.66 -4.38 -14.53
C ALA A 212 -16.40 -3.55 -14.26
N TRP A 213 -15.95 -3.41 -13.01
CA TRP A 213 -14.90 -2.46 -12.63
C TRP A 213 -13.57 -2.61 -13.37
N THR A 214 -13.24 -3.78 -13.95
CA THR A 214 -12.05 -3.93 -14.80
C THR A 214 -12.27 -4.79 -16.05
N ARG A 215 -11.53 -4.49 -17.14
CA ARG A 215 -11.42 -5.34 -18.35
C ARG A 215 -10.04 -5.97 -18.53
N SER A 216 -9.07 -5.63 -17.68
CA SER A 216 -7.69 -6.08 -17.82
C SER A 216 -7.29 -7.01 -16.69
N TYR A 217 -6.56 -8.07 -17.06
CA TYR A 217 -6.05 -9.09 -16.15
C TYR A 217 -4.61 -9.44 -16.52
N ARG A 218 -3.74 -8.42 -16.60
CA ARG A 218 -2.29 -8.60 -16.75
C ARG A 218 -1.73 -9.32 -15.51
N GLY A 219 -0.54 -9.91 -15.62
CA GLY A 219 0.04 -10.72 -14.54
C GLY A 219 0.18 -9.95 -13.22
N ASP A 220 0.70 -8.72 -13.30
CA ASP A 220 0.83 -7.77 -12.18
C ASP A 220 -0.52 -7.37 -11.58
N GLU A 221 -1.56 -7.22 -12.40
CA GLU A 221 -2.91 -6.92 -11.95
C GLU A 221 -3.56 -8.10 -11.21
N VAL A 222 -3.38 -9.32 -11.71
CA VAL A 222 -3.89 -10.54 -11.06
C VAL A 222 -3.19 -10.78 -9.72
N GLU A 223 -1.89 -10.54 -9.65
CA GLU A 223 -1.11 -10.59 -8.42
C GLU A 223 -1.62 -9.57 -7.40
N ALA A 224 -1.80 -8.31 -7.82
CA ALA A 224 -2.36 -7.26 -6.98
C ALA A 224 -3.76 -7.61 -6.44
N ASP A 225 -4.63 -8.20 -7.28
CA ASP A 225 -5.97 -8.61 -6.88
C ASP A 225 -5.91 -9.74 -5.83
N LEU A 226 -5.06 -10.75 -6.03
CA LEU A 226 -4.89 -11.86 -5.09
C LEU A 226 -4.26 -11.40 -3.77
N LEU A 227 -3.28 -10.50 -3.82
CA LEU A 227 -2.65 -9.90 -2.64
C LEU A 227 -3.67 -9.11 -1.83
N TYR A 228 -4.47 -8.26 -2.48
CA TYR A 228 -5.54 -7.51 -1.82
C TYR A 228 -6.53 -8.45 -1.12
N GLN A 229 -7.01 -9.50 -1.83
CA GLN A 229 -7.96 -10.45 -1.24
C GLN A 229 -7.35 -11.24 -0.08
N ALA A 230 -6.10 -11.69 -0.21
CA ALA A 230 -5.40 -12.38 0.88
C ALA A 230 -5.21 -11.45 2.08
N SER A 231 -4.87 -10.19 1.85
CA SER A 231 -4.74 -9.18 2.89
C SER A 231 -6.08 -8.93 3.58
N ALA A 232 -7.14 -8.58 2.85
CA ALA A 232 -8.46 -8.29 3.40
C ALA A 232 -9.05 -9.50 4.15
N LEU A 233 -9.08 -10.69 3.54
CA LEU A 233 -9.71 -11.88 4.12
C LEU A 233 -8.90 -12.53 5.25
N SER A 234 -7.74 -11.97 5.59
CA SER A 234 -6.92 -12.39 6.72
C SER A 234 -6.91 -11.42 7.90
N ALA A 235 -7.66 -10.31 7.83
CA ALA A 235 -7.66 -9.32 8.91
C ALA A 235 -8.33 -9.82 10.21
N SER A 236 -9.16 -10.87 10.15
CA SER A 236 -9.77 -11.55 11.29
C SER A 236 -8.78 -12.45 12.06
N HIS A 237 -9.12 -12.81 13.29
CA HIS A 237 -8.33 -13.78 14.08
C HIS A 237 -8.18 -15.14 13.39
N VAL A 238 -9.22 -15.56 12.66
CA VAL A 238 -9.23 -16.76 11.81
C VAL A 238 -9.39 -16.30 10.37
N PRO A 239 -8.43 -16.59 9.47
CA PRO A 239 -8.55 -16.21 8.06
C PRO A 239 -9.79 -16.82 7.41
N ASN A 240 -10.46 -16.08 6.52
CA ASN A 240 -11.65 -16.56 5.82
C ASN A 240 -11.26 -17.37 4.58
N TYR A 241 -10.91 -18.64 4.81
CA TYR A 241 -10.50 -19.58 3.77
C TYR A 241 -11.57 -19.81 2.70
N ILE A 242 -12.83 -19.97 3.11
CA ILE A 242 -13.93 -20.30 2.19
C ILE A 242 -14.08 -19.18 1.16
N THR A 243 -14.24 -17.93 1.62
CA THR A 243 -14.39 -16.78 0.70
C THR A 243 -13.16 -16.57 -0.17
N PHE A 244 -11.96 -16.80 0.35
CA PHE A 244 -10.74 -16.67 -0.45
C PHE A 244 -10.66 -17.74 -1.54
N TYR A 245 -11.00 -18.99 -1.23
CA TYR A 245 -11.01 -20.09 -2.20
C TYR A 245 -12.08 -19.89 -3.27
N ASP A 246 -13.27 -19.44 -2.88
CA ASP A 246 -14.34 -19.12 -3.81
C ASP A 246 -13.95 -17.98 -4.75
N PHE A 247 -13.24 -16.97 -4.23
CA PHE A 247 -12.65 -15.92 -5.06
C PHE A 247 -11.66 -16.50 -6.09
N VAL A 248 -10.69 -17.31 -5.66
CA VAL A 248 -9.69 -17.92 -6.54
C VAL A 248 -10.36 -18.79 -7.62
N LYS A 249 -11.30 -19.66 -7.23
CA LYS A 249 -12.08 -20.49 -8.16
C LYS A 249 -12.87 -19.63 -9.15
N SER A 250 -13.53 -18.57 -8.68
CA SER A 250 -14.26 -17.65 -9.55
C SER A 250 -13.33 -16.89 -10.50
N TYR A 251 -12.12 -16.53 -10.07
CA TYR A 251 -11.12 -15.88 -10.92
C TYR A 251 -10.68 -16.79 -12.06
N LEU A 252 -10.36 -18.05 -11.73
CA LEU A 252 -10.00 -19.09 -12.70
C LEU A 252 -11.11 -19.38 -13.72
N HIS A 253 -12.34 -19.58 -13.25
CA HIS A 253 -13.42 -20.04 -14.12
C HIS A 253 -14.00 -18.94 -14.99
N LYS A 254 -14.01 -17.69 -14.52
CA LYS A 254 -14.81 -16.63 -15.16
C LYS A 254 -14.00 -15.49 -15.76
N LYS A 255 -12.74 -15.30 -15.34
CA LYS A 255 -12.04 -14.02 -15.57
C LYS A 255 -10.63 -14.16 -16.12
N VAL A 256 -9.85 -15.12 -15.63
CA VAL A 256 -8.39 -15.14 -15.81
C VAL A 256 -7.93 -16.53 -16.22
N ALA A 257 -7.04 -16.60 -17.22
CA ALA A 257 -6.39 -17.85 -17.62
C ALA A 257 -5.63 -18.48 -16.44
N GLU A 258 -5.78 -19.79 -16.26
CA GLU A 258 -5.21 -20.55 -15.14
C GLU A 258 -3.70 -20.29 -14.95
N ARG A 259 -2.93 -20.26 -16.04
CA ARG A 259 -1.48 -19.96 -15.99
C ARG A 259 -1.18 -18.66 -15.25
N ARG A 260 -1.92 -17.58 -15.50
CA ARG A 260 -1.66 -16.28 -14.86
C ARG A 260 -1.98 -16.32 -13.36
N VAL A 261 -3.05 -17.02 -12.99
CA VAL A 261 -3.41 -17.19 -11.57
C VAL A 261 -2.35 -18.02 -10.85
N LYS A 262 -1.83 -19.08 -11.48
CA LYS A 262 -0.73 -19.89 -10.96
C LYS A 262 0.53 -19.07 -10.74
N ASP A 263 0.97 -18.33 -11.77
CA ASP A 263 2.15 -17.47 -11.70
C ASP A 263 1.98 -16.42 -10.56
N ALA A 264 0.81 -15.77 -10.49
CA ALA A 264 0.51 -14.79 -9.45
C ALA A 264 0.48 -15.38 -8.04
N LEU A 265 -0.04 -16.61 -7.85
CA LEU A 265 -0.02 -17.29 -6.55
C LEU A 265 1.40 -17.66 -6.10
N LEU A 266 2.30 -18.02 -7.04
CA LEU A 266 3.70 -18.30 -6.72
C LEU A 266 4.45 -17.02 -6.32
N ASN A 267 4.17 -15.89 -6.97
CA ASN A 267 4.71 -14.60 -6.58
C ASN A 267 4.18 -14.18 -5.20
N LEU A 268 2.86 -14.28 -4.99
CA LEU A 268 2.23 -14.00 -3.70
C LEU A 268 2.80 -14.87 -2.57
N ALA A 269 3.03 -16.16 -2.81
CA ALA A 269 3.69 -17.04 -1.86
C ALA A 269 5.09 -16.57 -1.48
N SER A 270 5.86 -16.09 -2.47
CA SER A 270 7.20 -15.53 -2.25
C SER A 270 7.12 -14.24 -1.41
N GLU A 271 6.20 -13.34 -1.76
CA GLU A 271 5.99 -12.08 -1.05
C GLU A 271 5.54 -12.30 0.40
N MET A 272 4.58 -13.19 0.64
CA MET A 272 4.14 -13.53 2.00
C MET A 272 5.28 -14.12 2.83
N ARG A 273 6.11 -14.97 2.23
CA ARG A 273 7.29 -15.52 2.89
C ARG A 273 8.30 -14.42 3.25
N THR A 274 8.62 -13.52 2.32
CA THR A 274 9.51 -12.37 2.56
C THR A 274 8.97 -11.50 3.70
N ARG A 275 7.69 -11.12 3.66
CA ARG A 275 7.06 -10.32 4.71
C ARG A 275 7.15 -10.97 6.08
N ILE A 276 6.98 -12.29 6.20
CA ILE A 276 7.07 -12.99 7.49
C ILE A 276 8.51 -13.02 8.02
N ILE A 277 9.49 -13.23 7.15
CA ILE A 277 10.91 -13.26 7.52
C ILE A 277 11.39 -11.87 7.94
N GLU A 278 11.08 -10.84 7.15
CA GLU A 278 11.53 -9.46 7.42
C GLU A 278 10.85 -8.83 8.64
N SER A 279 9.76 -9.43 9.13
CA SER A 279 8.98 -8.90 10.26
C SER A 279 9.10 -9.70 11.55
N GLU A 280 10.09 -10.60 11.67
CA GLU A 280 10.26 -11.42 12.88
C GLU A 280 10.31 -10.60 14.18
N LYS A 281 10.90 -9.39 14.13
CA LYS A 281 10.99 -8.46 15.27
C LYS A 281 9.79 -7.50 15.39
N LEU A 282 8.79 -7.64 14.54
CA LEU A 282 7.65 -6.74 14.38
C LEU A 282 6.34 -7.54 14.59
N PRO A 283 5.98 -7.86 15.85
CA PRO A 283 4.91 -8.80 16.15
C PRO A 283 3.54 -8.38 15.60
N ILE A 284 3.23 -7.08 15.53
CA ILE A 284 1.96 -6.58 15.00
C ILE A 284 1.87 -6.83 13.49
N PHE A 285 2.91 -6.48 12.74
CA PHE A 285 3.02 -6.71 11.30
C PHE A 285 3.07 -8.21 10.99
N GLN A 286 3.88 -8.99 11.72
CA GLN A 286 4.01 -10.42 11.48
C GLN A 286 2.68 -11.13 11.73
N ALA A 287 2.01 -10.84 12.86
CA ALA A 287 0.70 -11.38 13.15
C ALA A 287 -0.37 -10.95 12.13
N ARG A 288 -0.16 -9.81 11.45
CA ARG A 288 -1.06 -9.37 10.38
C ARG A 288 -0.94 -10.23 9.13
N TYR A 289 0.29 -10.51 8.71
CA TYR A 289 0.55 -11.23 7.45
C TYR A 289 0.59 -12.74 7.62
N ILE A 290 0.64 -13.27 8.85
CA ILE A 290 0.54 -14.73 9.07
C ILE A 290 -0.84 -15.27 8.65
N GLY A 291 -1.89 -14.45 8.73
CA GLY A 291 -3.21 -14.83 8.23
C GLY A 291 -3.24 -14.93 6.70
N ALA A 292 -2.64 -13.96 6.00
CA ALA A 292 -2.53 -13.97 4.55
C ALA A 292 -1.66 -15.13 4.06
N TYR A 293 -0.53 -15.37 4.73
CA TYR A 293 0.31 -16.55 4.55
C TYR A 293 -0.51 -17.84 4.64
N LYS A 294 -1.31 -17.98 5.71
CA LYS A 294 -2.15 -19.15 5.94
C LYS A 294 -3.17 -19.38 4.84
N LEU A 295 -3.80 -18.32 4.31
CA LEU A 295 -4.73 -18.43 3.18
C LEU A 295 -4.06 -19.01 1.95
N VAL A 296 -2.89 -18.47 1.58
CA VAL A 296 -2.12 -18.93 0.41
C VAL A 296 -1.59 -20.35 0.63
N TYR A 297 -1.11 -20.67 1.82
CA TYR A 297 -0.70 -22.02 2.18
C TYR A 297 -1.87 -22.99 2.04
N GLY A 298 -3.06 -22.62 2.52
CA GLY A 298 -4.25 -23.45 2.42
C GLY A 298 -4.69 -23.71 0.97
N VAL A 299 -4.45 -22.80 0.03
CA VAL A 299 -4.67 -23.08 -1.41
C VAL A 299 -3.82 -24.26 -1.86
N SER A 300 -2.57 -24.36 -1.38
CA SER A 300 -1.68 -25.48 -1.72
C SER A 300 -2.11 -26.83 -1.15
N GLU A 301 -2.97 -26.84 -0.13
CA GLU A 301 -3.55 -28.05 0.46
C GLU A 301 -4.91 -28.41 -0.16
N ASN A 302 -5.48 -27.53 -1.00
CA ASN A 302 -6.80 -27.71 -1.58
C ASN A 302 -6.71 -28.38 -2.96
N SER A 303 -7.01 -29.68 -3.03
CA SER A 303 -7.01 -30.46 -4.27
C SER A 303 -8.12 -30.08 -5.26
N ASP A 304 -9.13 -29.33 -4.82
CA ASP A 304 -10.28 -28.96 -5.65
C ASP A 304 -10.02 -27.71 -6.50
N ILE A 305 -8.91 -26.99 -6.26
CA ILE A 305 -8.58 -25.75 -6.98
C ILE A 305 -7.55 -26.01 -8.07
N PHE A 306 -6.48 -26.75 -7.76
CA PHE A 306 -5.36 -26.99 -8.68
C PHE A 306 -4.86 -28.44 -8.63
N SER A 307 -4.09 -28.80 -9.65
CA SER A 307 -3.44 -30.11 -9.73
C SER A 307 -2.46 -30.34 -8.59
N ALA A 308 -2.28 -31.61 -8.21
CA ALA A 308 -1.32 -32.02 -7.19
C ALA A 308 0.13 -31.57 -7.49
N SER A 309 0.51 -31.48 -8.78
CA SER A 309 1.82 -30.96 -9.19
C SER A 309 2.02 -29.50 -8.80
N PHE A 310 1.05 -28.64 -9.13
CA PHE A 310 1.11 -27.22 -8.79
C PHE A 310 1.01 -26.99 -7.28
N ASN A 311 0.15 -27.73 -6.60
CA ASN A 311 0.02 -27.65 -5.14
C ASN A 311 1.36 -27.92 -4.43
N ARG A 312 2.13 -28.93 -4.88
CA ARG A 312 3.48 -29.18 -4.37
C ARG A 312 4.44 -28.01 -4.61
N GLU A 313 4.40 -27.40 -5.79
CA GLU A 313 5.23 -26.25 -6.13
C GLU A 313 4.89 -25.03 -5.27
N LEU A 314 3.59 -24.71 -5.14
CA LEU A 314 3.11 -23.61 -4.32
C LEU A 314 3.50 -23.81 -2.85
N LYS A 315 3.31 -25.02 -2.31
CA LYS A 315 3.72 -25.40 -0.96
C LYS A 315 5.22 -25.22 -0.75
N ALA A 316 6.04 -25.69 -1.70
CA ALA A 316 7.49 -25.53 -1.64
C ALA A 316 7.91 -24.05 -1.65
N ARG A 317 7.18 -23.20 -2.38
CA ARG A 317 7.46 -21.76 -2.45
C ARG A 317 7.14 -21.01 -1.16
N ILE A 318 5.99 -21.33 -0.54
CA ILE A 318 5.52 -20.63 0.67
C ILE A 318 6.12 -21.19 1.96
N SER A 319 6.63 -22.43 1.97
CA SER A 319 7.15 -23.04 3.18
C SER A 319 8.32 -22.23 3.78
N LEU A 320 8.21 -21.91 5.07
CA LEU A 320 9.33 -21.37 5.84
C LEU A 320 10.27 -22.53 6.12
N LYS A 321 11.49 -22.49 5.58
CA LYS A 321 12.54 -23.40 6.05
C LYS A 321 12.89 -22.97 7.47
N CYS A 322 12.76 -23.86 8.45
CA CYS A 322 13.37 -23.64 9.75
C CYS A 322 14.88 -23.52 9.53
N SER A 323 15.42 -22.32 9.70
CA SER A 323 16.87 -22.06 9.73
C SER A 323 17.41 -22.24 11.13
#